data_AF-A0A252BNF7-F1
#
_entry.id   AF-A0A252BNF7-F1
#
_cell.length_a   1.000
_cell.length_b   1.000
_cell.length_c   1.000
_cell.angle_alpha   90.00
_cell.angle_beta   90.00
_cell.angle_gamma   90.00
#
_symmetry.space_group_name_H-M   'P 1'
#
loop_
_entity.id
_entity.type
_entity.pdbx_description
1 polymer ?
#
loop_
_entity_poly.entity_id
_entity_poly.type
_entity_poly.pdbx_seq_one_letter_code
_entity_poly.pdbx_strand_id
1 'polypeptide(L)'
;MVLLIVTGAVMGVSGNAFAAKGFPGQAGCWAALPGEDERPEVTCRSFTEDLLKSLEKATPAQVTSILGVPGKDHKPTYFESANKTPGAYNGYVELTYTAGHVSDLSAVLTQVQPNGMASDEKDYQWGVSKAGCSDFPGSKKACDTSN
;
A
#
# COMPACT_ATOMS: atom_id res chain seq x y z
N MET A 1 67.39 6.25 -15.43
CA MET A 1 66.89 5.19 -14.53
C MET A 1 66.71 5.79 -13.15
N VAL A 2 65.47 6.07 -12.73
CA VAL A 2 64.84 5.54 -11.50
C VAL A 2 63.34 5.75 -11.71
N LEU A 3 62.62 4.63 -11.67
CA LEU A 3 61.17 4.51 -11.67
C LEU A 3 60.71 4.58 -10.21
N LEU A 4 59.70 5.40 -9.89
CA LEU A 4 58.92 5.26 -8.65
C LEU A 4 57.43 5.44 -8.99
N ILE A 5 56.77 4.29 -9.11
CA ILE A 5 55.33 4.11 -8.96
C ILE A 5 55.05 4.15 -7.45
N VAL A 6 53.90 4.67 -6.99
CA VAL A 6 53.08 4.12 -5.89
C VAL A 6 51.82 5.00 -5.70
N THR A 7 50.67 4.38 -6.02
CA THR A 7 49.33 4.42 -5.38
C THR A 7 48.82 5.76 -4.84
N GLY A 8 47.67 6.27 -5.24
CA GLY A 8 46.38 5.61 -5.10
C GLY A 8 45.74 6.01 -3.77
N ALA A 9 44.89 7.03 -3.80
CA ALA A 9 43.90 7.30 -2.74
C ALA A 9 42.62 7.74 -3.43
N VAL A 10 41.87 6.77 -3.95
CA VAL A 10 40.43 6.96 -4.16
C VAL A 10 39.87 7.06 -2.75
N MET A 11 39.67 8.27 -2.25
CA MET A 11 38.91 8.48 -1.02
C MET A 11 37.49 8.02 -1.34
N GLY A 12 37.23 6.75 -1.01
CA GLY A 12 35.89 6.20 -1.00
C GLY A 12 35.07 7.06 -0.07
N VAL A 13 34.19 7.88 -0.65
CA VAL A 13 33.04 8.38 0.09
C VAL A 13 32.21 7.15 0.40
N SER A 14 32.45 6.57 1.57
CA SER A 14 31.49 5.71 2.26
C SER A 14 30.31 6.60 2.60
N GLY A 15 29.49 6.88 1.58
CA GLY A 15 28.19 7.47 1.77
C GLY A 15 27.44 6.51 2.65
N ASN A 16 27.21 6.90 3.89
CA ASN A 16 26.18 6.29 4.71
C ASN A 16 24.90 6.43 3.88
N ALA A 17 24.51 5.37 3.18
CA ALA A 17 23.21 5.25 2.57
C ALA A 17 22.23 5.26 3.74
N PHE A 18 21.80 6.46 4.13
CA PHE A 18 20.70 6.61 5.05
C PHE A 18 19.53 5.93 4.37
N ALA A 19 19.11 4.78 4.90
CA ALA A 19 17.85 4.18 4.51
C ALA A 19 16.79 5.29 4.61
N ALA A 20 16.03 5.50 3.54
CA ALA A 20 14.96 6.48 3.54
C ALA A 20 14.11 6.24 4.80
N LYS A 21 13.86 7.30 5.58
CA LYS A 21 12.92 7.18 6.71
C LYS A 21 11.57 6.82 6.11
N GLY A 22 11.14 5.56 6.30
CA GLY A 22 9.86 5.07 5.81
C GLY A 22 8.68 5.89 6.34
N PHE A 23 7.54 5.77 5.68
CA PHE A 23 6.32 6.48 6.08
C PHE A 23 5.77 5.92 7.40
N PRO A 24 5.06 6.71 8.22
CA PRO A 24 4.49 6.23 9.49
C PRO A 24 3.62 4.97 9.33
N GLY A 25 2.86 4.90 8.23
CA GLY A 25 2.03 3.74 7.89
C GLY A 25 2.79 2.46 7.56
N GLN A 26 4.12 2.50 7.40
CA GLN A 26 4.96 1.34 7.04
C GLN A 26 5.63 0.69 8.26
N ALA A 27 5.55 1.33 9.43
CA ALA A 27 6.23 0.89 10.62
C ALA A 27 5.84 -0.55 10.99
N GLY A 28 6.82 -1.46 10.93
CA GLY A 28 6.68 -2.84 11.38
C GLY A 28 6.23 -3.86 10.32
N CYS A 29 5.86 -3.44 9.11
CA CYS A 29 5.50 -4.38 8.03
C CYS A 29 6.31 -4.19 6.74
N TRP A 30 6.93 -3.01 6.55
CA TRP A 30 7.71 -2.73 5.35
C TRP A 30 8.90 -1.82 5.67
N ALA A 31 10.01 -2.05 4.96
CA ALA A 31 11.18 -1.17 4.96
C ALA A 31 11.87 -1.30 3.60
N ALA A 32 12.29 -0.16 3.03
CA ALA A 32 13.10 -0.16 1.82
C ALA A 32 14.46 -0.81 2.08
N LEU A 33 14.93 -1.67 1.18
CA LEU A 33 16.32 -2.09 1.18
C LEU A 33 17.23 -1.00 0.58
N PRO A 34 18.53 -0.99 0.89
CA PRO A 34 19.46 -0.04 0.30
C PRO A 34 19.44 -0.09 -1.23
N GLY A 35 19.12 1.03 -1.87
CA GLY A 35 19.06 1.15 -3.33
C GLY A 35 17.71 0.81 -3.97
N GLU A 36 16.69 0.45 -3.18
CA GLU A 36 15.33 0.32 -3.67
C GLU A 36 14.62 1.68 -3.76
N ASP A 37 13.73 1.80 -4.74
CA ASP A 37 12.82 2.94 -4.85
C ASP A 37 11.91 3.04 -3.61
N GLU A 38 11.51 4.27 -3.29
CA GLU A 38 10.46 4.45 -2.28
C GLU A 38 9.16 3.80 -2.72
N ARG A 39 8.42 3.23 -1.76
CA ARG A 39 7.10 2.62 -1.97
C ARG A 39 6.03 3.37 -1.19
N PRO A 40 5.73 4.64 -1.52
CA PRO A 40 4.80 5.50 -0.77
C PRO A 40 3.36 4.99 -0.70
N GLU A 41 3.01 3.96 -1.46
CA GLU A 41 1.73 3.27 -1.46
C GLU A 41 1.62 2.14 -0.44
N VAL A 42 2.73 1.63 0.07
CA VAL A 42 2.72 0.46 0.97
C VAL A 42 2.35 0.88 2.38
N THR A 43 1.32 0.25 2.95
CA THR A 43 0.84 0.48 4.32
C THR A 43 0.77 -0.83 5.13
N CYS A 44 0.86 -0.73 6.44
CA CYS A 44 0.61 -1.81 7.40
C CYS A 44 -0.86 -1.88 7.83
N ARG A 45 -1.73 -1.03 7.29
CA ARG A 45 -3.17 -1.10 7.54
C ARG A 45 -3.76 -2.31 6.84
N SER A 46 -4.46 -3.16 7.61
CA SER A 46 -5.33 -4.19 7.05
C SER A 46 -6.52 -3.52 6.35
N PHE A 47 -6.81 -3.93 5.12
CA PHE A 47 -7.94 -3.42 4.33
C PHE A 47 -9.26 -4.10 4.75
N THR A 48 -9.66 -3.90 6.00
CA THR A 48 -10.96 -4.38 6.51
C THR A 48 -12.12 -3.66 5.83
N GLU A 49 -13.29 -4.29 5.81
CA GLU A 49 -14.48 -3.67 5.22
C GLU A 49 -14.81 -2.30 5.84
N ASP A 50 -14.68 -2.16 7.16
CA ASP A 50 -14.92 -0.89 7.86
C ASP A 50 -13.92 0.20 7.47
N LEU A 51 -12.64 -0.17 7.27
CA LEU A 51 -11.64 0.77 6.79
C LEU A 51 -11.98 1.22 5.36
N LEU A 52 -12.33 0.30 4.47
CA LEU A 52 -12.68 0.63 3.07
C LEU A 52 -13.96 1.49 3.00
N LYS A 53 -14.95 1.24 3.85
CA LYS A 53 -16.14 2.09 4.01
C LYS A 53 -15.78 3.48 4.50
N SER A 54 -14.82 3.61 5.43
CA SER A 54 -14.39 4.92 5.96
C SER A 54 -13.75 5.84 4.93
N LEU A 55 -13.33 5.31 3.77
CA LEU A 55 -12.78 6.10 2.67
C LEU A 55 -13.88 6.76 1.83
N GLU A 56 -15.16 6.41 2.01
CA GLU A 56 -16.25 7.04 1.26
C GLU A 56 -16.30 8.54 1.50
N LYS A 57 -16.23 9.32 0.41
CA LYS A 57 -16.18 10.79 0.41
C LYS A 57 -15.00 11.40 1.18
N ALA A 58 -14.00 10.60 1.56
CA ALA A 58 -12.79 11.12 2.16
C ALA A 58 -12.06 12.06 1.19
N THR A 59 -11.45 13.11 1.71
CA THR A 59 -10.52 13.95 0.95
C THR A 59 -9.17 13.26 0.81
N PRO A 60 -8.33 13.62 -0.18
CA PRO A 60 -6.96 13.13 -0.30
C PRO A 60 -6.17 13.16 1.02
N ALA A 61 -6.27 14.26 1.77
CA ALA A 61 -5.58 14.42 3.06
C ALA A 61 -6.10 13.44 4.13
N GLN A 62 -7.41 13.19 4.17
CA GLN A 62 -8.00 12.19 5.07
C GLN A 62 -7.56 10.78 4.70
N VAL A 63 -7.52 10.43 3.41
CA VAL A 63 -7.04 9.13 2.94
C VAL A 63 -5.60 8.89 3.39
N THR A 64 -4.70 9.84 3.14
CA THR A 64 -3.29 9.76 3.60
C THR A 64 -3.20 9.63 5.12
N SER A 65 -4.05 10.33 5.88
CA SER A 65 -4.08 10.23 7.34
C SER A 65 -4.59 8.86 7.83
N ILE A 66 -5.61 8.29 7.19
CA ILE A 66 -6.19 6.98 7.55
C ILE A 66 -5.16 5.87 7.28
N LEU A 67 -4.54 5.91 6.10
CA LEU A 67 -3.62 4.87 5.63
C LEU A 67 -2.19 5.07 6.14
N GLY A 68 -1.86 6.26 6.65
CA GLY A 68 -0.54 6.60 7.19
C GLY A 68 0.55 6.72 6.13
N VAL A 69 0.17 6.71 4.85
CA VAL A 69 1.08 6.78 3.70
C VAL A 69 0.48 7.63 2.58
N PRO A 70 1.30 8.29 1.74
CA PRO A 70 0.80 9.24 0.75
C PRO A 70 0.17 8.59 -0.49
N GLY A 71 0.45 7.31 -0.77
CA GLY A 71 -0.03 6.61 -1.97
C GLY A 71 0.97 6.65 -3.12
N LYS A 72 0.70 5.90 -4.17
CA LYS A 72 1.61 5.73 -5.32
C LYS A 72 1.97 7.08 -5.96
N ASP A 73 3.24 7.28 -6.28
CA ASP A 73 3.77 8.55 -6.81
C ASP A 73 3.42 9.77 -5.93
N HIS A 74 3.28 9.55 -4.61
CA HIS A 74 2.80 10.53 -3.63
C HIS A 74 1.38 11.05 -3.90
N LYS A 75 0.55 10.23 -4.55
CA LYS A 75 -0.86 10.52 -4.83
C LYS A 75 -1.73 9.46 -4.15
N PRO A 76 -2.79 9.86 -3.43
CA PRO A 76 -3.61 8.93 -2.67
C PRO A 76 -4.62 8.18 -3.55
N THR A 77 -4.19 7.64 -4.68
CA THR A 77 -5.04 6.94 -5.67
C THR A 77 -4.83 5.43 -5.68
N TYR A 78 -3.70 4.95 -5.17
CA TYR A 78 -3.36 3.53 -5.16
C TYR A 78 -2.57 3.19 -3.89
N PHE A 79 -2.91 2.07 -3.25
CA PHE A 79 -2.31 1.59 -2.01
C PHE A 79 -2.17 0.07 -2.00
N GLU A 80 -1.12 -0.43 -1.34
CA GLU A 80 -0.89 -1.85 -1.09
C GLU A 80 -0.76 -2.11 0.41
N SER A 81 -1.40 -3.16 0.92
CA SER A 81 -1.19 -3.59 2.31
C SER A 81 -0.14 -4.69 2.39
N ALA A 82 0.89 -4.46 3.22
CA ALA A 82 1.93 -5.43 3.54
C ALA A 82 1.77 -6.04 4.95
N ASN A 83 0.58 -5.96 5.55
CA ASN A 83 0.32 -6.44 6.91
C ASN A 83 0.33 -7.98 7.01
N LYS A 84 1.41 -8.57 7.50
CA LYS A 84 1.56 -10.03 7.60
C LYS A 84 0.90 -10.67 8.84
N THR A 85 0.11 -9.92 9.62
CA THR A 85 -0.58 -10.48 10.79
C THR A 85 -1.69 -11.44 10.35
N PRO A 86 -1.77 -12.67 10.89
CA PRO A 86 -2.88 -13.57 10.62
C PRO A 86 -4.25 -12.90 10.85
N GLY A 87 -5.16 -13.06 9.89
CA GLY A 87 -6.47 -12.42 9.86
C GLY A 87 -6.50 -11.05 9.18
N ALA A 88 -5.36 -10.43 8.89
CA ALA A 88 -5.30 -9.19 8.13
C ALA A 88 -5.70 -9.39 6.67
N TYR A 89 -6.34 -8.38 6.08
CA TYR A 89 -6.67 -8.33 4.66
C TYR A 89 -5.60 -7.52 3.93
N ASN A 90 -4.88 -8.19 3.04
CA ASN A 90 -3.82 -7.62 2.19
C ASN A 90 -4.24 -7.63 0.74
N GLY A 91 -3.61 -6.78 -0.06
CA GLY A 91 -3.92 -6.65 -1.48
C GLY A 91 -3.73 -5.20 -1.88
N TYR A 92 -4.52 -4.74 -2.84
CA TYR A 92 -4.45 -3.38 -3.34
C TYR A 92 -5.81 -2.69 -3.33
N VAL A 93 -5.77 -1.36 -3.20
CA VAL A 93 -6.93 -0.46 -3.24
C VAL A 93 -6.66 0.63 -4.25
N GLU A 94 -7.61 0.85 -5.16
CA GLU A 94 -7.65 1.94 -6.12
C GLU A 94 -8.78 2.91 -5.78
N LEU A 95 -8.46 4.20 -5.79
CA LEU A 95 -9.39 5.29 -5.47
C LEU A 95 -9.52 6.25 -6.64
N THR A 96 -10.76 6.57 -7.00
CA THR A 96 -11.09 7.67 -7.92
C THR A 96 -11.65 8.85 -7.13
N TYR A 97 -11.29 10.06 -7.55
CA TYR A 97 -11.75 11.29 -6.91
C TYR A 97 -12.63 12.10 -7.84
N THR A 98 -13.77 12.55 -7.34
CA THR A 98 -14.64 13.53 -7.99
C THR A 98 -14.86 14.71 -7.04
N ALA A 99 -14.70 15.92 -7.56
CA ALA A 99 -14.86 17.16 -6.77
C ALA A 99 -14.02 17.19 -5.46
N GLY A 100 -12.84 16.57 -5.46
CA GLY A 100 -11.93 16.56 -4.30
C GLY A 100 -12.21 15.50 -3.23
N HIS A 101 -13.16 14.60 -3.48
CA HIS A 101 -13.54 13.51 -2.58
C HIS A 101 -13.47 12.17 -3.28
N VAL A 102 -13.17 11.08 -2.56
CA VAL A 102 -13.25 9.73 -3.10
C VAL A 102 -14.69 9.48 -3.56
N SER A 103 -14.85 9.17 -4.84
CA SER A 103 -16.14 8.87 -5.48
C SER A 103 -16.30 7.40 -5.81
N ASP A 104 -15.19 6.68 -6.00
CA ASP A 104 -15.18 5.27 -6.34
C ASP A 104 -13.98 4.58 -5.70
N LEU A 105 -14.18 3.34 -5.30
CA LEU A 105 -13.16 2.47 -4.71
C LEU A 105 -13.27 1.08 -5.33
N SER A 106 -12.13 0.52 -5.69
CA SER A 106 -11.98 -0.89 -6.04
C SER A 106 -10.87 -1.50 -5.22
N ALA A 107 -11.11 -2.66 -4.60
CA ALA A 107 -10.13 -3.38 -3.82
C ALA A 107 -10.18 -4.86 -4.15
N VAL A 108 -9.00 -5.46 -4.28
CA VAL A 108 -8.80 -6.90 -4.46
C VAL A 108 -7.88 -7.37 -3.36
N LEU A 109 -8.37 -8.32 -2.57
CA LEU A 109 -7.83 -8.64 -1.27
C LEU A 109 -7.71 -10.15 -1.06
N THR A 110 -6.77 -10.54 -0.22
CA THR A 110 -6.69 -11.88 0.38
C THR A 110 -6.51 -11.73 1.89
N GLN A 111 -7.00 -12.70 2.65
CA GLN A 111 -6.76 -12.75 4.07
C GLN A 111 -5.48 -13.53 4.36
N VAL A 112 -4.64 -13.04 5.27
CA VAL A 112 -3.49 -13.80 5.77
C VAL A 112 -4.00 -14.92 6.66
N GLN A 113 -3.79 -16.16 6.22
CA GLN A 113 -4.17 -17.36 6.96
C GLN A 113 -3.19 -17.63 8.12
N PRO A 114 -3.55 -18.45 9.12
CA PRO A 114 -2.66 -18.79 10.24
C PRO A 114 -1.32 -19.43 9.83
N ASN A 115 -1.26 -20.07 8.67
CA ASN A 115 -0.03 -20.63 8.10
C ASN A 115 0.83 -19.59 7.34
N GLY A 116 0.42 -18.32 7.33
CA GLY A 116 1.08 -17.22 6.63
C GLY A 116 0.77 -17.12 5.13
N MET A 117 -0.04 -18.03 4.58
CA MET A 117 -0.45 -18.01 3.17
C MET A 117 -1.64 -17.06 2.95
N ALA A 118 -1.81 -16.57 1.72
CA ALA A 118 -3.01 -15.86 1.32
C ALA A 118 -4.22 -16.82 1.23
N SER A 119 -5.41 -16.35 1.58
CA SER A 119 -6.69 -17.03 1.27
C SER A 119 -7.05 -16.87 -0.21
N ASP A 120 -8.21 -17.39 -0.58
CA ASP A 120 -8.87 -17.01 -1.83
C ASP A 120 -9.09 -15.50 -1.88
N GLU A 121 -9.10 -14.99 -3.11
CA GLU A 121 -9.32 -13.59 -3.44
C GLU A 121 -10.72 -13.13 -3.02
N LYS A 122 -10.81 -11.84 -2.68
CA LYS A 122 -12.03 -11.15 -2.28
C LYS A 122 -12.06 -9.79 -2.91
N ASP A 123 -13.20 -9.46 -3.50
CA ASP A 123 -13.41 -8.14 -4.06
C ASP A 123 -14.27 -7.27 -3.15
N TYR A 124 -13.98 -5.97 -3.18
CA TYR A 124 -14.79 -4.95 -2.55
C TYR A 124 -14.81 -3.70 -3.41
N GLN A 125 -16.01 -3.27 -3.82
CA GLN A 125 -16.17 -2.16 -4.74
C GLN A 125 -17.38 -1.31 -4.39
N TRP A 126 -17.26 0.00 -4.56
CA TRP A 126 -18.39 0.92 -4.59
C TRP A 126 -18.04 2.13 -5.43
N GLY A 127 -19.06 2.84 -5.92
CA GLY A 127 -18.82 4.05 -6.69
C GLY A 127 -20.09 4.78 -7.05
N VAL A 128 -19.96 6.04 -7.43
CA VAL A 128 -21.10 6.86 -7.92
C VAL A 128 -21.73 6.29 -9.19
N SER A 129 -20.97 5.53 -9.97
CA SER A 129 -21.38 4.92 -11.24
C SER A 129 -21.61 3.40 -11.17
N LYS A 130 -21.29 2.77 -10.03
CA LYS A 130 -21.32 1.31 -9.87
C LYS A 130 -22.13 0.92 -8.64
N ALA A 131 -23.06 -0.03 -8.81
CA ALA A 131 -23.75 -0.62 -7.67
C ALA A 131 -22.73 -1.42 -6.83
N GLY A 132 -22.45 -0.98 -5.61
CA GLY A 132 -21.42 -1.58 -4.76
C GLY A 132 -21.61 -3.08 -4.50
N CYS A 133 -20.52 -3.76 -4.21
CA CYS A 133 -20.46 -5.18 -3.89
C CYS A 133 -19.34 -5.43 -2.85
N SER A 134 -19.43 -6.57 -2.16
CA SER A 134 -18.47 -6.94 -1.10
C SER A 134 -18.46 -8.45 -0.92
N ASP A 135 -17.28 -9.07 -0.97
CA ASP A 135 -17.06 -10.49 -0.64
C ASP A 135 -16.66 -10.71 0.83
N PHE A 136 -16.81 -9.68 1.65
CA PHE A 136 -16.71 -9.81 3.10
C PHE A 136 -17.91 -10.59 3.66
N PRO A 137 -17.70 -11.40 4.73
CA PRO A 137 -18.79 -12.12 5.38
C PRO A 137 -19.93 -11.19 5.81
N GLY A 138 -21.17 -11.58 5.51
CA GLY A 138 -22.36 -10.80 5.88
C GLY A 138 -22.78 -9.71 4.89
N SER A 139 -22.06 -9.56 3.76
CA SER A 139 -22.50 -8.69 2.66
C SER A 139 -23.84 -9.14 2.09
N LYS A 140 -24.69 -8.15 1.76
CA LYS A 140 -25.99 -8.37 1.09
C LYS A 140 -25.84 -8.64 -0.40
N LYS A 141 -24.70 -8.30 -0.99
CA LYS A 141 -24.40 -8.43 -2.42
C LYS A 141 -22.92 -8.78 -2.60
N ALA A 142 -22.67 -10.04 -2.96
CA ALA A 142 -21.35 -10.50 -3.37
C ALA A 142 -20.90 -9.78 -4.65
N CYS A 143 -19.58 -9.66 -4.83
CA CYS A 143 -19.03 -9.25 -6.11
C CYS A 143 -19.17 -10.41 -7.10
N ASP A 144 -19.78 -10.13 -8.24
CA ASP A 144 -19.97 -11.14 -9.28
C ASP A 144 -18.69 -11.19 -10.11
N THR A 145 -17.83 -12.17 -9.83
CA THR A 145 -16.58 -12.37 -10.58
C THR A 145 -16.80 -13.11 -11.91
N SER A 146 -18.03 -13.10 -12.43
CA SER A 146 -18.38 -13.68 -13.73
C SER A 146 -17.82 -12.83 -14.88
N ASN A 147 -16.56 -13.05 -15.25
CA ASN A 147 -16.06 -12.80 -16.60
C ASN A 147 -15.93 -14.11 -17.35
#